data_AF-A0A2S6WRH0-F1
#
_entry.id   AF-A0A2S6WRH0-F1
#
_cell.length_a   1.000
_cell.length_b   1.000
_cell.length_c   1.000
_cell.angle_alpha   90.00
_cell.angle_beta   90.00
_cell.angle_gamma   90.00
#
_symmetry.space_group_name_H-M   'P 1'
#
loop_
_entity.id
_entity.type
_entity.pdbx_description
1 polymer ?
#
loop_
_entity_poly.entity_id
_entity_poly.type
_entity_poly.pdbx_seq_one_letter_code
_entity_poly.pdbx_strand_id
1 'polypeptide(L)'
;MHTPTQPPTETPTTLGEQLLLLSLDDESGAAKESAKVAPAISAALLVELALAGRIDVTDDKVTVVDATPLGEPALDAALADIAGRDKPGRTRDWITRLKTDAAAWANRGLIEKGLVREEKKKVLGLFSVRRYPEADGSAEAAVRQRLDEVVLRGAAPDERTACLVALLHGAKLHRLAFPDADAREVGAAMEALSEAQWSATAVRHVVRAAEEGLAVIVAVTVTTTIVAGS
;
A
#
# COMPACT_ATOMS: atom_id res chain seq x y z
N MET A 1 -1.61 29.81 -28.61
CA MET A 1 -2.39 29.55 -27.38
C MET A 1 -2.26 28.07 -27.10
N HIS A 2 -1.34 27.70 -26.21
CA HIS A 2 -1.19 26.30 -25.79
C HIS A 2 -2.28 26.02 -24.76
N THR A 3 -3.28 25.23 -25.16
CA THR A 3 -4.21 24.63 -24.21
C THR A 3 -3.39 23.68 -23.35
N PRO A 4 -3.33 23.84 -22.01
CA PRO A 4 -2.72 22.83 -21.17
C PRO A 4 -3.53 21.54 -21.37
N THR A 5 -2.85 20.50 -21.87
CA THR A 5 -3.36 19.13 -21.88
C THR A 5 -3.72 18.78 -20.44
N GLN A 6 -5.01 18.71 -20.11
CA GLN A 6 -5.43 18.14 -18.84
C GLN A 6 -4.91 16.70 -18.81
N PRO A 7 -4.21 16.27 -17.75
CA PRO A 7 -3.87 14.87 -17.58
C PRO A 7 -5.16 14.04 -17.63
N PRO A 8 -5.11 12.79 -18.15
CA PRO A 8 -6.28 11.92 -18.17
C PRO A 8 -6.88 11.85 -16.77
N THR A 9 -8.20 11.97 -16.67
CA THR A 9 -8.94 11.91 -15.40
C THR A 9 -8.66 10.56 -14.74
N GLU A 10 -7.70 10.52 -13.83
CA GLU A 10 -7.37 9.30 -13.10
C GLU A 10 -8.59 8.86 -12.30
N THR A 11 -9.05 7.62 -12.52
CA THR A 11 -10.05 7.01 -11.66
C THR A 11 -9.52 7.03 -10.23
N PRO A 12 -10.23 7.65 -9.27
CA PRO A 12 -9.72 7.81 -7.91
C PRO A 12 -9.51 6.44 -7.24
N THR A 13 -8.27 6.19 -6.79
CA THR A 13 -7.85 4.97 -6.09
C THR A 13 -7.32 5.26 -4.69
N THR A 14 -7.60 4.36 -3.76
CA THR A 14 -6.97 4.31 -2.44
C THR A 14 -5.48 4.00 -2.54
N LEU A 15 -4.70 4.30 -1.50
CA LEU A 15 -3.29 3.92 -1.42
C LEU A 15 -3.11 2.39 -1.47
N GLY A 16 -4.03 1.64 -0.86
CA GLY A 16 -4.04 0.18 -0.91
C GLY A 16 -4.28 -0.37 -2.33
N GLU A 17 -5.20 0.24 -3.08
CA GLU A 17 -5.43 -0.09 -4.49
C GLU A 17 -4.22 0.21 -5.37
N GLN A 18 -3.52 1.32 -5.13
CA GLN A 18 -2.28 1.65 -5.87
C GLN A 18 -1.16 0.65 -5.58
N LEU A 19 -0.99 0.24 -4.32
CA LEU A 19 -0.03 -0.82 -3.96
C LEU A 19 -0.39 -2.15 -4.62
N LEU A 20 -1.69 -2.46 -4.70
CA LEU A 20 -2.15 -3.66 -5.39
C LEU A 20 -1.86 -3.58 -6.88
N LEU A 21 -2.21 -2.48 -7.56
CA LEU A 21 -1.93 -2.25 -8.98
C LEU A 21 -0.44 -2.48 -9.30
N LEU A 22 0.46 -1.81 -8.56
CA LEU A 22 1.92 -1.96 -8.73
C LEU A 22 2.43 -3.40 -8.50
N SER A 23 1.65 -4.23 -7.80
CA SER A 23 2.00 -5.62 -7.55
C SER A 23 1.50 -6.58 -8.62
N LEU A 24 0.54 -6.18 -9.46
CA LEU A 24 -0.01 -7.06 -10.47
C LEU A 24 1.04 -7.37 -11.54
N ASP A 25 0.94 -8.56 -12.09
CA ASP A 25 1.73 -8.97 -13.22
C ASP A 25 0.94 -8.73 -14.51
N ASP A 26 1.49 -7.96 -15.44
CA ASP A 26 0.80 -7.49 -16.65
C ASP A 26 0.26 -8.65 -17.51
N GLU A 27 0.95 -9.79 -17.55
CA GLU A 27 0.53 -10.97 -18.33
C GLU A 27 -0.41 -11.89 -17.56
N SER A 28 -0.12 -12.13 -16.28
CA SER A 28 -0.82 -13.16 -15.50
C SER A 28 -1.89 -12.62 -14.55
N GLY A 29 -1.93 -11.32 -14.28
CA GLY A 29 -2.80 -10.69 -13.30
C GLY A 29 -2.58 -11.20 -11.87
N ALA A 30 -1.43 -11.81 -11.59
CA ALA A 30 -1.08 -12.35 -10.28
C ALA A 30 -0.30 -11.32 -9.46
N ALA A 31 -0.63 -11.18 -8.18
CA ALA A 31 0.08 -10.27 -7.29
C ALA A 31 1.49 -10.80 -6.95
N LYS A 32 2.52 -10.05 -7.36
CA LYS A 32 3.93 -10.22 -6.97
C LYS A 32 4.09 -9.84 -5.51
N GLU A 33 5.00 -10.54 -4.81
CA GLU A 33 5.34 -10.27 -3.40
C GLU A 33 4.13 -10.20 -2.44
N SER A 34 3.08 -10.99 -2.69
CA SER A 34 1.80 -10.94 -1.95
C SER A 34 1.95 -10.97 -0.42
N ALA A 35 2.97 -11.68 0.10
CA ALA A 35 3.28 -11.74 1.53
C ALA A 35 3.71 -10.39 2.14
N LYS A 36 4.30 -9.49 1.33
CA LYS A 36 4.68 -8.12 1.73
C LYS A 36 3.62 -7.10 1.33
N VAL A 37 2.96 -7.30 0.20
CA VAL A 37 1.92 -6.40 -0.32
C VAL A 37 0.70 -6.36 0.59
N ALA A 38 0.21 -7.50 1.08
CA ALA A 38 -0.98 -7.51 1.96
C ALA A 38 -0.77 -6.69 3.26
N PRO A 39 0.36 -6.85 4.00
CA PRO A 39 0.70 -5.92 5.09
C PRO A 39 0.80 -4.46 4.65
N ALA A 40 1.37 -4.16 3.48
CA ALA A 40 1.49 -2.79 2.97
C ALA A 40 0.11 -2.16 2.69
N ILE A 41 -0.82 -2.91 2.08
CA ILE A 41 -2.21 -2.49 1.86
C ILE A 41 -2.90 -2.23 3.21
N SER A 42 -2.66 -3.10 4.20
CA SER A 42 -3.16 -2.92 5.57
C SER A 42 -2.67 -1.61 6.22
N ALA A 43 -1.37 -1.34 6.11
CA ALA A 43 -0.76 -0.10 6.57
C ALA A 43 -1.34 1.12 5.84
N ALA A 44 -1.60 1.00 4.54
CA ALA A 44 -2.23 2.04 3.73
C ALA A 44 -3.62 2.44 4.27
N LEU A 45 -4.42 1.49 4.75
CA LEU A 45 -5.71 1.81 5.39
C LEU A 45 -5.53 2.71 6.61
N LEU A 46 -4.54 2.42 7.47
CA LEU A 46 -4.26 3.25 8.66
C LEU A 46 -3.81 4.66 8.24
N VAL A 47 -2.93 4.75 7.24
CA VAL A 47 -2.47 6.05 6.72
C VAL A 47 -3.63 6.85 6.13
N GLU A 48 -4.51 6.24 5.35
CA GLU A 48 -5.67 6.95 4.77
C GLU A 48 -6.70 7.38 5.82
N LEU A 49 -6.95 6.53 6.83
CA LEU A 49 -7.79 6.93 7.96
C LEU A 49 -7.20 8.12 8.72
N ALA A 50 -5.88 8.19 8.87
CA ALA A 50 -5.21 9.31 9.50
C ALA A 50 -5.24 10.58 8.65
N LEU A 51 -5.02 10.47 7.33
CA LEU A 51 -5.19 11.58 6.37
C LEU A 51 -6.61 12.14 6.41
N ALA A 52 -7.60 11.28 6.62
CA ALA A 52 -9.00 11.67 6.78
C ALA A 52 -9.37 12.10 8.21
N GLY A 53 -8.41 12.18 9.15
CA GLY A 53 -8.64 12.59 10.54
C GLY A 53 -9.52 11.63 11.35
N ARG A 54 -9.62 10.36 10.94
CA ARG A 54 -10.42 9.33 11.63
C ARG A 54 -9.66 8.67 12.77
N ILE A 55 -8.34 8.54 12.62
CA ILE A 55 -7.47 7.93 13.62
C ILE A 55 -6.24 8.79 13.90
N ASP A 56 -5.59 8.50 15.03
CA ASP A 56 -4.29 9.04 15.43
C ASP A 56 -3.42 7.91 16.01
N VAL A 57 -2.09 8.05 15.92
CA VAL A 57 -1.14 7.10 16.53
C VAL A 57 -0.20 7.79 17.51
N THR A 58 -0.45 7.58 18.80
CA THR A 58 0.43 8.06 19.88
C THR A 58 1.12 6.87 20.54
N ASP A 59 2.45 6.93 20.72
CA ASP A 59 3.26 5.85 21.32
C ASP A 59 3.02 4.47 20.68
N ASP A 60 3.00 4.41 19.35
CA ASP A 60 2.69 3.22 18.54
C ASP A 60 1.26 2.65 18.77
N LYS A 61 0.36 3.41 19.39
CA LYS A 61 -1.03 2.96 19.63
C LYS A 61 -2.01 3.71 18.74
N VAL A 62 -2.76 2.95 17.96
CA VAL A 62 -3.84 3.47 17.13
C VAL A 62 -5.08 3.76 17.98
N THR A 63 -5.60 4.98 17.85
CA THR A 63 -6.81 5.47 18.53
C THR A 63 -7.78 6.08 17.53
N VAL A 64 -9.08 6.00 17.81
CA VAL A 64 -10.11 6.64 16.99
C VAL A 64 -10.29 8.09 17.44
N VAL A 65 -10.24 9.02 16.48
CA VAL A 65 -10.51 10.45 16.66
C VAL A 65 -11.94 10.75 16.26
N ASP A 66 -12.37 10.22 15.11
CA ASP A 66 -13.72 10.37 14.56
C ASP A 66 -14.16 9.03 13.95
N ALA A 67 -15.31 8.52 14.39
CA ALA A 67 -15.87 7.25 13.93
C ALA A 67 -16.82 7.41 12.72
N THR A 68 -16.95 8.63 12.17
CA THR A 68 -17.81 8.90 11.01
C THR A 68 -17.31 8.13 9.77
N PRO A 69 -18.16 7.31 9.12
CA PRO A 69 -17.79 6.61 7.90
C PRO A 69 -17.32 7.56 6.79
N LEU A 70 -16.38 7.09 5.98
CA LEU A 70 -15.83 7.76 4.80
C LEU A 70 -16.56 7.39 3.50
N GLY A 71 -17.34 6.31 3.51
CA GLY A 71 -18.05 5.82 2.33
C GLY A 71 -17.18 4.95 1.41
N GLU A 72 -15.95 4.64 1.83
CA GLU A 72 -15.09 3.64 1.19
C GLU A 72 -15.12 2.35 2.03
N PRO A 73 -15.70 1.23 1.54
CA PRO A 73 -15.96 0.04 2.34
C PRO A 73 -14.73 -0.51 3.08
N ALA A 74 -13.54 -0.43 2.46
CA ALA A 74 -12.29 -0.90 3.06
C ALA A 74 -11.92 -0.08 4.30
N LEU A 75 -12.03 1.25 4.20
CA LEU A 75 -11.70 2.18 5.27
C LEU A 75 -12.76 2.13 6.37
N ASP A 76 -14.03 2.04 6.01
CA ASP A 76 -15.15 1.97 6.96
C ASP A 76 -15.10 0.68 7.78
N ALA A 77 -14.78 -0.46 7.15
CA ALA A 77 -14.61 -1.73 7.85
C ALA A 77 -13.42 -1.69 8.83
N ALA A 78 -12.28 -1.13 8.41
CA ALA A 78 -11.12 -0.98 9.28
C ALA A 78 -11.40 -0.03 10.45
N LEU A 79 -12.06 1.10 10.20
CA LEU A 79 -12.45 2.06 11.24
C LEU A 79 -13.39 1.44 12.26
N ALA A 80 -14.39 0.68 11.80
CA ALA A 80 -15.30 -0.05 12.67
C ALA A 80 -14.56 -1.10 13.54
N ASP A 81 -13.59 -1.81 12.98
CA ASP A 81 -12.80 -2.80 13.72
C ASP A 81 -11.92 -2.14 14.81
N ILE A 82 -11.34 -0.98 14.50
CA ILE A 82 -10.55 -0.18 15.45
C ILE A 82 -11.45 0.38 16.55
N ALA A 83 -12.60 0.96 16.19
CA ALA A 83 -13.55 1.54 17.13
C ALA A 83 -14.19 0.50 18.06
N GLY A 84 -14.33 -0.75 17.60
CA GLY A 84 -14.90 -1.85 18.37
C GLY A 84 -13.99 -2.41 19.47
N ARG A 85 -12.79 -1.87 19.68
CA ARG A 85 -11.81 -2.39 20.64
C ARG A 85 -11.73 -1.52 21.89
N ASP A 86 -11.88 -2.12 23.06
CA ASP A 86 -11.86 -1.42 24.35
C ASP A 86 -10.51 -0.74 24.69
N LYS A 87 -9.41 -1.22 24.11
CA LYS A 87 -8.06 -0.70 24.36
C LYS A 87 -7.35 -0.40 23.04
N PRO A 88 -6.60 0.72 22.96
CA PRO A 88 -5.77 1.03 21.80
C PRO A 88 -4.80 -0.10 21.49
N GLY A 89 -4.80 -0.54 20.24
CA GLY A 89 -3.91 -1.59 19.73
C GLY A 89 -2.64 -1.01 19.12
N ARG A 90 -1.56 -1.79 19.10
CA ARG A 90 -0.32 -1.38 18.44
C ARG A 90 -0.48 -1.35 16.92
N THR A 91 0.23 -0.44 16.24
CA THR A 91 0.16 -0.28 14.78
C THR A 91 0.44 -1.59 14.06
N ARG A 92 1.52 -2.30 14.43
CA ARG A 92 1.88 -3.61 13.86
C ARG A 92 0.80 -4.68 14.03
N ASP A 93 0.12 -4.68 15.18
CA ASP A 93 -0.92 -5.68 15.46
C ASP A 93 -2.15 -5.42 14.58
N TRP A 94 -2.49 -4.16 14.33
CA TRP A 94 -3.51 -3.76 13.35
C TRP A 94 -3.13 -4.14 11.93
N ILE A 95 -1.90 -3.82 11.51
CA ILE A 95 -1.38 -4.21 10.18
C ILE A 95 -1.52 -5.72 9.98
N THR A 96 -1.10 -6.51 10.98
CA THR A 96 -1.16 -7.98 10.93
C THR A 96 -2.59 -8.50 10.89
N ARG A 97 -3.51 -7.91 11.66
CA ARG A 97 -4.91 -8.29 11.73
C ARG A 97 -5.67 -8.00 10.44
N LEU A 98 -5.50 -6.80 9.88
CA LEU A 98 -6.31 -6.30 8.78
C LEU A 98 -5.84 -6.78 7.40
N LYS A 99 -4.59 -7.29 7.26
CA LYS A 99 -3.96 -7.54 5.94
C LYS A 99 -4.75 -8.42 4.97
N THR A 100 -5.44 -9.45 5.45
CA THR A 100 -6.18 -10.37 4.58
C THR A 100 -7.41 -9.68 4.00
N ASP A 101 -8.18 -9.02 4.87
CA ASP A 101 -9.39 -8.31 4.46
C ASP A 101 -9.04 -7.06 3.65
N ALA A 102 -7.96 -6.36 4.01
CA ALA A 102 -7.44 -5.21 3.29
C ALA A 102 -7.11 -5.56 1.82
N ALA A 103 -6.41 -6.67 1.60
CA ALA A 103 -6.11 -7.15 0.25
C ALA A 103 -7.39 -7.55 -0.53
N ALA A 104 -8.35 -8.20 0.13
CA ALA A 104 -9.62 -8.56 -0.49
C ALA A 104 -10.45 -7.33 -0.89
N TRP A 105 -10.50 -6.31 -0.03
CA TRP A 105 -11.18 -5.06 -0.30
C TRP A 105 -10.52 -4.26 -1.42
N ALA A 106 -9.19 -4.13 -1.42
CA ALA A 106 -8.47 -3.46 -2.51
C ALA A 106 -8.76 -4.12 -3.85
N ASN A 107 -8.74 -5.45 -3.90
CA ASN A 107 -9.04 -6.19 -5.12
C ASN A 107 -10.49 -5.97 -5.58
N ARG A 108 -11.45 -5.97 -4.65
CA ARG A 108 -12.85 -5.68 -4.94
C ARG A 108 -13.05 -4.26 -5.47
N GLY A 109 -12.41 -3.28 -4.85
CA GLY A 109 -12.49 -1.87 -5.25
C GLY A 109 -11.95 -1.65 -6.67
N LEU A 110 -10.81 -2.27 -7.03
CA LEU A 110 -10.29 -2.23 -8.40
C LEU A 110 -11.26 -2.85 -9.43
N ILE A 111 -11.97 -3.92 -9.09
CA ILE A 111 -12.99 -4.53 -9.96
C ILE A 111 -14.19 -3.60 -10.13
N GLU A 112 -14.71 -3.05 -9.02
CA GLU A 112 -15.87 -2.14 -9.03
C GLU A 112 -15.57 -0.85 -9.80
N LYS A 113 -14.31 -0.36 -9.73
CA LYS A 113 -13.78 0.77 -10.51
C LYS A 113 -13.46 0.42 -11.97
N GLY A 114 -13.57 -0.86 -12.36
CA GLY A 114 -13.29 -1.34 -13.71
C GLY A 114 -11.80 -1.31 -14.11
N LEU A 115 -10.89 -1.18 -13.14
CA LEU A 115 -9.45 -1.10 -13.35
C LEU A 115 -8.82 -2.49 -13.52
N VAL A 116 -9.43 -3.54 -12.96
CA VAL A 116 -9.03 -4.93 -13.18
C VAL A 116 -10.23 -5.79 -13.53
N ARG A 117 -10.04 -6.88 -14.28
CA ARG A 117 -11.10 -7.84 -14.63
C ARG A 117 -10.91 -9.15 -13.85
N GLU A 118 -11.97 -9.74 -13.31
CA GLU A 118 -11.87 -11.07 -12.71
C GLU A 118 -11.88 -12.15 -13.82
N GLU A 119 -10.74 -12.79 -14.06
CA GLU A 119 -10.63 -13.95 -14.94
C GLU A 119 -10.49 -15.24 -14.14
N LYS A 120 -11.31 -16.25 -14.46
CA LYS A 120 -11.17 -17.61 -13.90
C LYS A 120 -10.41 -18.49 -14.90
N LYS A 121 -9.14 -18.79 -14.63
CA LYS A 121 -8.35 -19.72 -15.45
C LYS A 121 -8.27 -21.07 -14.77
N LYS A 122 -8.51 -22.15 -15.52
CA LYS A 122 -8.30 -23.52 -15.04
C LYS A 122 -6.81 -23.89 -15.19
N VAL A 123 -6.14 -24.13 -14.08
CA VAL A 123 -4.79 -24.71 -14.01
C VAL A 123 -4.94 -26.23 -13.87
N LEU A 124 -4.25 -26.98 -14.74
CA LEU A 124 -4.33 -28.46 -14.83
C LEU A 124 -5.76 -29.02 -15.03
N GLY A 125 -6.69 -28.23 -15.57
CA GLY A 125 -8.07 -28.64 -15.85
C GLY A 125 -9.00 -28.76 -14.62
N LEU A 126 -8.47 -28.82 -13.41
CA LEU A 126 -9.24 -29.00 -12.16
C LEU A 126 -9.20 -27.79 -11.20
N PHE A 127 -8.14 -27.00 -11.19
CA PHE A 127 -7.99 -25.90 -10.21
C PHE A 127 -8.33 -24.57 -10.85
N SER A 128 -9.40 -23.90 -10.39
CA SER A 128 -9.74 -22.55 -10.86
C SER A 128 -8.94 -21.52 -10.08
N VAL A 129 -8.07 -20.78 -10.75
CA VAL A 129 -7.31 -19.66 -10.18
C VAL A 129 -7.95 -18.35 -10.67
N ARG A 130 -8.15 -17.40 -9.75
CA ARG A 130 -8.61 -16.05 -10.06
C ARG A 130 -7.42 -15.20 -10.47
N ARG A 131 -7.55 -14.47 -11.58
CA ARG A 131 -6.56 -13.51 -12.09
C ARG A 131 -7.24 -12.14 -12.23
N TYR A 132 -6.44 -11.10 -12.08
CA TYR A 132 -6.91 -9.71 -12.15
C TYR A 132 -6.05 -8.92 -13.14
N PRO A 133 -6.08 -9.24 -14.46
CA PRO A 133 -5.41 -8.40 -15.45
C PRO A 133 -5.97 -6.97 -15.41
N GLU A 134 -5.08 -5.98 -15.52
CA GLU A 134 -5.48 -4.58 -15.62
C GLU A 134 -6.30 -4.36 -16.90
N ALA A 135 -7.31 -3.50 -16.82
CA ALA A 135 -8.26 -3.32 -17.91
C ALA A 135 -7.63 -2.70 -19.16
N ASP A 136 -6.70 -1.74 -18.97
CA ASP A 136 -5.97 -1.05 -20.03
C ASP A 136 -4.53 -0.59 -19.67
N GLY A 137 -4.02 -0.84 -18.46
CA GLY A 137 -2.66 -0.45 -18.06
C GLY A 137 -2.52 1.00 -17.56
N SER A 138 -3.56 1.81 -17.69
CA SER A 138 -3.44 3.27 -17.53
C SER A 138 -3.33 3.71 -16.08
N ALA A 139 -3.98 2.99 -15.15
CA ALA A 139 -3.97 3.37 -13.74
C ALA A 139 -2.63 3.03 -13.10
N GLU A 140 -2.07 1.85 -13.39
CA GLU A 140 -0.72 1.50 -12.95
C GLU A 140 0.33 2.44 -13.56
N ALA A 141 0.25 2.71 -14.88
CA ALA A 141 1.19 3.60 -15.56
C ALA A 141 1.18 5.02 -14.96
N ALA A 142 0.00 5.53 -14.60
CA ALA A 142 -0.11 6.85 -13.99
C ALA A 142 0.47 6.89 -12.57
N VAL A 143 0.27 5.83 -11.77
CA VAL A 143 0.92 5.68 -10.46
C VAL A 143 2.45 5.66 -10.63
N ARG A 144 2.97 4.84 -11.57
CA ARG A 144 4.42 4.76 -11.85
C ARG A 144 4.97 6.10 -12.31
N GLN A 145 4.28 6.81 -13.19
CA GLN A 145 4.72 8.11 -13.68
C GLN A 145 4.86 9.12 -12.52
N ARG A 146 3.89 9.20 -11.61
CA ARG A 146 3.98 10.08 -10.43
C ARG A 146 5.16 9.70 -9.53
N LEU A 147 5.37 8.41 -9.30
CA LEU A 147 6.49 7.91 -8.50
C LEU A 147 7.84 8.24 -9.16
N ASP A 148 7.96 8.08 -10.47
CA ASP A 148 9.15 8.47 -11.24
C ASP A 148 9.46 9.97 -11.13
N GLU A 149 8.45 10.81 -11.30
CA GLU A 149 8.61 12.27 -11.22
C GLU A 149 9.15 12.69 -9.86
N VAL A 150 8.64 12.11 -8.78
CA VAL A 150 9.05 12.42 -7.42
C VAL A 150 10.40 11.81 -7.07
N VAL A 151 10.56 10.50 -7.25
CA VAL A 151 11.72 9.74 -6.72
C VAL A 151 12.94 9.88 -7.61
N LEU A 152 12.78 9.82 -8.94
CA LEU A 152 13.91 9.85 -9.87
C LEU A 152 14.19 11.24 -10.42
N ARG A 153 13.17 12.08 -10.56
CA ARG A 153 13.30 13.44 -11.13
C ARG A 153 13.26 14.56 -10.10
N GLY A 154 13.01 14.24 -8.82
CA GLY A 154 13.05 15.18 -7.71
C GLY A 154 11.91 16.20 -7.71
N ALA A 155 10.77 15.89 -8.34
CA ALA A 155 9.57 16.70 -8.24
C ALA A 155 9.04 16.71 -6.79
N ALA A 156 8.40 17.81 -6.39
CA ALA A 156 7.77 17.89 -5.07
C ALA A 156 6.54 16.96 -5.03
N PRO A 157 6.47 15.99 -4.10
CA PRO A 157 5.31 15.11 -3.98
C PRO A 157 4.12 15.85 -3.36
N ASP A 158 2.92 15.47 -3.77
CA ASP A 158 1.73 15.71 -2.95
C ASP A 158 1.68 14.77 -1.73
N GLU A 159 0.79 15.06 -0.78
CA GLU A 159 0.69 14.33 0.49
C GLU A 159 0.43 12.82 0.28
N ARG A 160 -0.42 12.45 -0.69
CA ARG A 160 -0.76 11.05 -0.95
C ARG A 160 0.39 10.31 -1.61
N THR A 161 1.11 10.94 -2.52
CA THR A 161 2.29 10.38 -3.19
C THR A 161 3.44 10.20 -2.21
N ALA A 162 3.65 11.15 -1.30
CA ALA A 162 4.61 11.01 -0.20
C ALA A 162 4.27 9.80 0.70
N CYS A 163 2.98 9.62 1.04
CA CYS A 163 2.52 8.45 1.80
C CYS A 163 2.75 7.14 1.04
N LEU A 164 2.51 7.11 -0.28
CA LEU A 164 2.77 5.92 -1.10
C LEU A 164 4.26 5.57 -1.13
N VAL A 165 5.14 6.56 -1.30
CA VAL A 165 6.60 6.38 -1.25
C VAL A 165 7.03 5.79 0.09
N ALA A 166 6.52 6.34 1.20
CA ALA A 166 6.78 5.87 2.55
C ALA A 166 6.38 4.39 2.75
N LEU A 167 5.15 4.04 2.34
CA LEU A 167 4.63 2.67 2.42
C LEU A 167 5.46 1.68 1.58
N LEU A 168 5.82 2.06 0.35
CA LEU A 168 6.69 1.27 -0.53
C LEU A 168 8.07 1.07 0.09
N HIS A 169 8.63 2.12 0.70
CA HIS A 169 9.92 2.06 1.38
C HIS A 169 9.87 1.14 2.60
N GLY A 170 8.94 1.38 3.53
CA GLY A 170 8.78 0.58 4.76
C GLY A 170 8.50 -0.90 4.49
N ALA A 171 7.80 -1.22 3.40
CA ALA A 171 7.54 -2.60 2.98
C ALA A 171 8.69 -3.24 2.17
N LYS A 172 9.75 -2.49 1.83
CA LYS A 172 10.84 -2.92 0.94
C LYS A 172 10.33 -3.40 -0.43
N LEU A 173 9.37 -2.66 -1.01
CA LEU A 173 8.70 -2.96 -2.28
C LEU A 173 9.23 -2.09 -3.44
N HIS A 174 10.46 -1.58 -3.35
CA HIS A 174 11.06 -0.66 -4.34
C HIS A 174 10.96 -1.19 -5.78
N ARG A 175 11.18 -2.50 -5.97
CA ARG A 175 11.14 -3.14 -7.30
C ARG A 175 9.76 -3.23 -7.92
N LEU A 176 8.69 -3.13 -7.12
CA LEU A 176 7.33 -3.06 -7.64
C LEU A 176 7.08 -1.73 -8.33
N ALA A 177 7.61 -0.63 -7.78
CA ALA A 177 7.47 0.71 -8.37
C ALA A 177 8.53 0.98 -9.45
N PHE A 178 9.74 0.46 -9.28
CA PHE A 178 10.89 0.73 -10.15
C PHE A 178 11.57 -0.59 -10.56
N PRO A 179 11.00 -1.35 -11.51
CA PRO A 179 11.52 -2.67 -11.87
C PRO A 179 12.92 -2.61 -12.50
N ASP A 180 13.23 -1.53 -13.24
CA ASP A 180 14.46 -1.37 -14.02
C ASP A 180 15.52 -0.47 -13.37
N ALA A 181 15.20 0.18 -12.24
CA ALA A 181 16.12 1.10 -11.56
C ALA A 181 17.02 0.39 -10.54
N ASP A 182 18.13 1.04 -10.16
CA ASP A 182 18.98 0.55 -9.08
C ASP A 182 18.25 0.65 -7.73
N ALA A 183 18.06 -0.49 -7.07
CA ALA A 183 17.28 -0.57 -5.84
C ALA A 183 17.93 0.19 -4.66
N ARG A 184 19.26 0.38 -4.64
CA ARG A 184 19.92 1.17 -3.59
C ARG A 184 19.72 2.65 -3.81
N GLU A 185 19.85 3.11 -5.06
CA GLU A 185 19.59 4.50 -5.42
C GLU A 185 18.14 4.89 -5.14
N VAL A 186 17.19 4.05 -5.58
CA VAL A 186 15.75 4.23 -5.28
C VAL A 186 15.52 4.19 -3.77
N GLY A 187 16.12 3.23 -3.05
CA GLY A 187 15.98 3.13 -1.61
C GLY A 187 16.46 4.39 -0.88
N ALA A 188 17.60 4.94 -1.27
CA ALA A 188 18.14 6.17 -0.70
C ALA A 188 17.28 7.40 -1.05
N ALA A 189 16.78 7.49 -2.28
CA ALA A 189 15.91 8.57 -2.71
C ALA A 189 14.57 8.55 -1.95
N MET A 190 13.96 7.38 -1.79
CA MET A 190 12.72 7.21 -1.03
C MET A 190 12.89 7.53 0.46
N GLU A 191 14.02 7.12 1.07
CA GLU A 191 14.33 7.45 2.47
C GLU A 191 14.48 8.96 2.68
N ALA A 192 15.20 9.64 1.78
CA ALA A 192 15.33 11.10 1.86
C ALA A 192 13.97 11.81 1.75
N LEU A 193 13.04 11.27 0.95
CA LEU A 193 11.69 11.80 0.78
C LEU A 193 10.79 11.51 1.98
N SER A 194 10.87 10.33 2.59
CA SER A 194 10.12 10.00 3.80
C SER A 194 10.53 10.90 4.96
N GLU A 195 11.83 11.19 5.12
CA GLU A 195 12.30 12.04 6.21
C GLU A 195 11.95 13.54 6.04
N ALA A 196 11.88 14.04 4.81
CA ALA A 196 11.90 15.48 4.53
C ALA A 196 10.53 16.18 4.53
N GLN A 197 9.41 15.52 4.22
CA GLN A 197 8.26 16.22 3.62
C GLN A 197 6.92 16.22 4.36
N TRP A 198 6.80 15.65 5.56
CA TRP A 198 5.50 15.59 6.24
C TRP A 198 5.20 16.85 7.06
N SER A 199 4.34 17.72 6.52
CA SER A 199 3.93 18.98 7.17
C SER A 199 2.92 18.82 8.30
N ALA A 200 2.27 17.65 8.44
CA ALA A 200 1.37 17.35 9.55
C ALA A 200 2.03 16.36 10.51
N THR A 201 2.39 16.81 11.71
CA THR A 201 2.91 15.96 12.80
C THR A 201 2.01 14.76 13.08
N ALA A 202 0.69 14.92 12.85
CA ALA A 202 -0.29 13.85 12.99
C ALA A 202 -0.08 12.72 11.97
N VAL A 203 -0.12 13.03 10.68
CA VAL A 203 0.06 12.02 9.63
C VAL A 203 1.46 11.39 9.69
N ARG A 204 2.49 12.22 9.99
CA ARG A 204 3.89 11.77 10.11
C ARG A 204 4.06 10.60 11.08
N HIS A 205 3.46 10.67 12.26
CA HIS A 205 3.65 9.63 13.25
C HIS A 205 2.95 8.32 12.83
N VAL A 206 1.83 8.40 12.11
CA VAL A 206 1.09 7.22 11.63
C VAL A 206 1.87 6.55 10.51
N VAL A 207 2.35 7.33 9.55
CA VAL A 207 3.17 6.83 8.44
C VAL A 207 4.43 6.17 8.97
N ARG A 208 5.16 6.82 9.89
CA ARG A 208 6.35 6.25 10.52
C ARG A 208 6.04 4.96 11.30
N ALA A 209 4.98 4.96 12.11
CA ALA A 209 4.60 3.75 12.85
C ALA A 209 4.19 2.61 11.90
N ALA A 210 3.60 2.94 10.75
CA ALA A 210 3.27 1.99 9.71
C ALA A 210 4.53 1.43 9.02
N GLU A 211 5.50 2.28 8.66
CA GLU A 211 6.81 1.87 8.14
C GLU A 211 7.56 0.95 9.11
N GLU A 212 7.66 1.34 10.38
CA GLU A 212 8.30 0.55 11.43
C GLU A 212 7.57 -0.79 11.65
N GLY A 213 6.24 -0.77 11.65
CA GLY A 213 5.39 -1.96 11.73
C GLY A 213 5.62 -2.93 10.56
N LEU A 214 5.83 -2.42 9.35
CA LEU A 214 6.13 -3.21 8.15
C LEU A 214 7.54 -3.84 8.21
N ALA A 215 8.55 -3.07 8.61
CA ALA A 215 9.94 -3.56 8.66
C ALA A 215 10.11 -4.80 9.55
N VAL A 216 9.38 -4.87 10.67
CA VAL A 216 9.40 -6.01 11.61
C VAL A 216 8.74 -7.26 11.02
N ILE A 217 7.71 -7.11 10.18
CA ILE A 217 6.98 -8.25 9.57
C ILE A 217 7.87 -8.98 8.54
N VAL A 218 8.70 -8.24 7.80
CA VAL A 218 9.54 -8.80 6.72
C VAL A 218 10.75 -9.59 7.25
N ALA A 219 11.11 -9.47 8.53
CA ALA A 219 12.33 -10.04 9.10
C ALA A 219 12.28 -11.55 9.48
N VAL A 220 11.14 -12.23 9.33
CA VAL A 220 10.97 -13.63 9.82
C VAL A 220 11.27 -14.68 8.73
N THR A 221 12.52 -14.81 8.30
CA THR A 221 13.05 -16.10 7.78
C THR A 221 14.58 -16.20 7.88
N VAL A 222 15.12 -16.47 9.07
CA VAL A 222 16.42 -17.16 9.18
C VAL A 222 16.27 -18.27 10.22
N THR A 223 15.85 -19.45 9.78
CA THR A 223 16.00 -20.67 10.57
C THR A 223 17.44 -21.13 10.40
N THR A 224 18.35 -20.70 11.28
CA THR A 224 19.67 -21.37 11.40
C THR A 224 19.44 -22.76 11.99
N THR A 225 19.30 -23.77 11.13
CA THR A 225 19.48 -25.16 11.54
C THR A 225 20.95 -25.38 11.85
N ILE A 226 21.30 -25.31 13.13
CA ILE A 226 22.58 -25.80 13.63
C ILE A 226 22.48 -27.32 13.59
N VAL A 227 23.03 -27.96 12.56
CA VAL A 227 23.26 -29.40 12.58
C VAL A 227 24.39 -29.64 13.58
N ALA A 228 24.03 -30.04 14.80
CA ALA A 228 24.98 -30.61 15.74
C ALA A 228 25.35 -32.00 15.22
N GLY A 229 26.57 -32.14 14.70
CA GLY A 229 27.17 -33.46 14.46
C GLY A 229 27.51 -34.12 15.79
N SER A 230 27.20 -35.41 15.90
CA SER A 230 27.72 -36.32 16.92
C SER A 230 28.05 -37.65 16.24
#